data_AF-A0A0B1QYM6-F1
#
_entry.id   AF-A0A0B1QYM6-F1
#
_cell.length_a   1.000
_cell.length_b   1.000
_cell.length_c   1.000
_cell.angle_alpha   90.00
_cell.angle_beta   90.00
_cell.angle_gamma   90.00
#
_symmetry.space_group_name_H-M   'P 1'
#
loop_
_entity.id
_entity.type
_entity.pdbx_description
1 polymer ?
#
loop_
_entity_poly.entity_id
_entity_poly.type
_entity_poly.pdbx_seq_one_letter_code
_entity_poly.pdbx_strand_id
1 'polypeptide(L)'
;MCISTPLNLLFSPTPVTQNDIIRVLGEYTFIRLDNGDEAFYHYGNWITGADASCGEPSVLGLAQSMARAGCKSLRCVELPVPDDAEWSWEDVVTQLVRASVTRQVRGELIVTASDHTRHGRGVHVCSDPLLSGANSNLWFPLSADEGWHAGIERVLTMNGVAENVVRLEPLRDGPEYTDFKVIYNRKICA
;
A
#
# COMPACT_ATOMS: atom_id res chain seq x y z
N MET A 1 -19.50 -35.01 -29.11
CA MET A 1 -19.43 -33.55 -29.32
C MET A 1 -19.06 -32.94 -27.99
N CYS A 2 -17.78 -32.57 -27.81
CA CYS A 2 -17.34 -31.80 -26.64
C CYS A 2 -17.08 -30.38 -27.13
N ILE A 3 -17.80 -29.44 -26.54
CA ILE A 3 -17.77 -28.03 -26.89
C ILE A 3 -16.54 -27.44 -26.21
N SER A 4 -15.51 -27.12 -26.99
CA SER A 4 -14.35 -26.36 -26.51
C SER A 4 -14.79 -24.91 -26.29
N THR A 5 -14.89 -24.48 -25.04
CA THR A 5 -15.09 -23.07 -24.69
C THR A 5 -13.73 -22.36 -24.74
N PRO A 6 -13.52 -21.34 -25.59
CA PRO A 6 -12.29 -20.57 -25.55
C PRO A 6 -12.37 -19.56 -24.38
N LEU A 7 -11.66 -19.84 -23.30
CA LEU A 7 -11.34 -18.84 -22.27
C LEU A 7 -10.28 -17.89 -22.82
N ASN A 8 -10.67 -17.00 -23.72
CA ASN A 8 -9.88 -15.82 -24.09
C ASN A 8 -10.78 -14.59 -23.94
N LEU A 9 -11.13 -14.27 -22.70
CA LEU A 9 -11.49 -12.91 -22.35
C LEU A 9 -10.17 -12.14 -22.26
N LEU A 10 -9.84 -11.41 -23.32
CA LEU A 10 -8.91 -10.30 -23.24
C LEU A 10 -9.44 -9.37 -22.16
N PHE A 11 -8.86 -9.44 -20.97
CA PHE A 11 -9.03 -8.42 -19.94
C PHE A 11 -8.41 -7.15 -20.51
N SER A 12 -9.21 -6.31 -21.15
CA SER A 12 -8.84 -4.91 -21.34
C SER A 12 -8.60 -4.35 -19.94
N PRO A 13 -7.38 -3.85 -19.63
CA PRO A 13 -7.11 -3.32 -18.30
C PRO A 13 -8.12 -2.20 -18.02
N THR A 14 -8.72 -2.24 -16.83
CA THR A 14 -9.67 -1.22 -16.41
C THR A 14 -9.04 0.17 -16.59
N PRO A 15 -9.79 1.15 -17.11
CA PRO A 15 -9.26 2.49 -17.30
C PRO A 15 -8.82 3.07 -15.95
N VAL A 16 -7.63 3.69 -15.93
CA VAL A 16 -7.11 4.38 -14.76
C VAL A 16 -7.95 5.62 -14.51
N THR A 17 -8.49 5.76 -13.30
CA THR A 17 -9.31 6.93 -12.94
C THR A 17 -8.48 8.00 -12.24
N GLN A 18 -8.95 9.25 -12.25
CA GLN A 18 -8.30 10.34 -11.50
C GLN A 18 -8.16 10.02 -10.01
N ASN A 19 -9.13 9.30 -9.43
CA ASN A 19 -9.05 8.87 -8.03
C ASN A 19 -7.92 7.86 -7.79
N ASP A 20 -7.67 6.96 -8.75
CA ASP A 20 -6.54 6.04 -8.67
C ASP A 20 -5.21 6.78 -8.73
N ILE A 21 -5.11 7.80 -9.60
CA ILE A 21 -3.93 8.66 -9.72
C ILE A 21 -3.69 9.42 -8.41
N ILE A 22 -4.71 10.08 -7.86
CA ILE A 22 -4.60 10.82 -6.60
C ILE A 22 -4.19 9.90 -5.45
N ARG A 23 -4.72 8.67 -5.39
CA ARG A 23 -4.33 7.69 -4.36
C ARG A 23 -2.84 7.33 -4.44
N VAL A 24 -2.29 7.23 -5.65
CA VAL A 24 -0.93 6.74 -5.88
C VAL A 24 0.11 7.84 -5.83
N LEU A 25 -0.23 9.04 -6.30
CA LEU A 25 0.65 10.19 -6.27
C LEU A 25 0.54 10.93 -4.93
N GLY A 26 -0.65 10.99 -4.34
CA GLY A 26 -0.93 11.83 -3.18
C GLY A 26 -1.10 13.30 -3.57
N GLU A 27 -0.95 14.20 -2.60
CA GLU A 27 -1.19 15.63 -2.79
C GLU A 27 -0.05 16.36 -3.51
N TYR A 28 1.20 16.00 -3.18
CA TYR A 28 2.42 16.56 -3.78
C TYR A 28 3.38 15.44 -4.13
N THR A 29 3.76 15.33 -5.40
CA THR A 29 4.60 14.23 -5.87
C THR A 29 5.66 14.71 -6.82
N PHE A 30 6.90 14.34 -6.53
CA PHE A 30 8.04 14.48 -7.41
C PHE A 30 8.42 13.09 -7.92
N ILE A 31 8.54 12.95 -9.24
CA ILE A 31 8.97 11.74 -9.91
C ILE A 31 10.30 12.04 -10.60
N ARG A 32 11.28 11.16 -10.43
CA ARG A 32 12.54 11.18 -11.16
C ARG A 32 12.76 9.85 -11.86
N LEU A 33 13.08 9.89 -13.14
CA LEU A 33 13.45 8.73 -13.93
C LEU A 33 14.96 8.49 -13.90
N ASP A 34 15.39 7.26 -14.19
CA ASP A 34 16.81 6.87 -14.20
C ASP A 34 17.65 7.64 -15.24
N ASN A 35 17.05 8.13 -16.34
CA ASN A 35 17.72 9.02 -17.29
C ASN A 35 17.91 10.45 -16.76
N GLY A 36 17.36 10.75 -15.58
CA GLY A 36 17.40 12.05 -14.95
C GLY A 36 16.17 12.92 -15.20
N ASP A 37 15.23 12.51 -16.05
CA ASP A 37 14.02 13.30 -16.32
C ASP A 37 13.16 13.40 -15.06
N GLU A 38 12.60 14.59 -14.85
CA GLU A 38 11.85 14.91 -13.64
C GLU A 38 10.45 15.39 -13.98
N ALA A 39 9.49 15.06 -13.13
CA ALA A 39 8.15 15.63 -13.17
C ALA A 39 7.63 15.93 -11.77
N PHE A 40 6.83 16.98 -11.69
CA PHE A 40 6.14 17.38 -10.48
C PHE A 40 4.62 17.41 -10.70
N TYR A 41 3.91 16.79 -9.76
CA TYR A 41 2.46 16.64 -9.74
C TYR A 41 1.85 17.24 -8.47
N HIS A 42 0.65 17.81 -8.62
CA HIS A 42 -0.18 18.28 -7.52
C HIS A 42 -1.61 17.74 -7.66
N TYR A 43 -2.10 17.02 -6.64
CA TYR A 43 -3.39 16.31 -6.68
C TYR A 43 -3.59 15.46 -7.95
N GLY A 44 -2.53 14.76 -8.35
CA GLY A 44 -2.55 13.93 -9.56
C GLY A 44 -2.55 14.69 -10.89
N ASN A 45 -2.46 16.02 -10.87
CA ASN A 45 -2.33 16.83 -12.08
C ASN A 45 -0.86 17.16 -12.34
N TRP A 46 -0.44 17.05 -13.60
CA TRP A 46 0.90 17.46 -14.01
C TRP A 46 1.05 18.98 -13.91
N ILE A 47 2.13 19.44 -13.29
CA ILE A 47 2.43 20.87 -13.12
C ILE A 47 3.59 21.29 -14.01
N THR A 48 4.71 20.57 -13.96
CA THR A 48 5.91 20.84 -14.75
C THR A 48 6.82 19.62 -14.79
N GLY A 49 7.78 19.61 -15.71
CA GLY A 49 8.88 18.65 -15.74
C GLY A 49 10.20 19.31 -16.08
N ALA A 50 11.28 18.53 -16.03
CA ALA A 50 12.60 18.88 -16.54
C ALA A 50 13.14 17.72 -17.36
N ASP A 51 13.56 18.00 -18.60
CA ASP A 51 14.29 17.09 -19.47
C ASP A 51 15.78 17.16 -19.16
N ALA A 52 16.34 16.05 -18.67
CA ALA A 52 17.74 15.96 -18.31
C ALA A 52 18.67 16.06 -19.52
N SER A 53 18.23 15.60 -20.69
CA SER A 53 19.00 15.68 -21.93
C SER A 53 19.14 17.11 -22.46
N CYS A 54 18.17 17.98 -22.14
CA CYS A 54 18.17 19.39 -22.52
C CYS A 54 18.89 20.30 -21.50
N GLY A 55 19.36 19.75 -20.38
CA GLY A 55 20.02 20.54 -19.32
C GLY A 55 19.08 21.48 -18.57
N GLU A 56 17.78 21.14 -18.52
CA GLU A 56 16.79 21.95 -17.80
C GLU A 56 17.05 21.93 -16.28
N PRO A 57 16.73 23.04 -15.57
CA PRO A 57 16.89 23.08 -14.13
C PRO A 57 15.91 22.12 -13.46
N SER A 58 16.39 21.41 -12.44
CA SER A 58 15.57 20.47 -11.66
C SER A 58 14.32 21.14 -11.07
N VAL A 59 13.18 20.44 -11.17
CA VAL A 59 11.89 20.89 -10.62
C VAL A 59 11.75 20.56 -9.13
N LEU A 60 12.71 19.85 -8.53
CA LEU A 60 12.68 19.44 -7.13
C LEU A 60 12.56 20.63 -6.17
N GLY A 61 13.29 21.73 -6.43
CA GLY A 61 13.24 22.93 -5.59
C GLY A 61 11.86 23.59 -5.57
N LEU A 62 11.17 23.60 -6.71
CA LEU A 62 9.79 24.08 -6.83
C LEU A 62 8.85 23.15 -6.07
N ALA A 63 8.96 21.83 -6.28
CA ALA A 63 8.14 20.83 -5.61
C ALA A 63 8.24 20.94 -4.08
N GLN A 64 9.46 21.06 -3.54
CA GLN A 64 9.71 21.26 -2.12
C GLN A 64 9.12 22.56 -1.59
N SER A 65 9.25 23.65 -2.34
CA SER A 65 8.71 24.96 -1.96
C SER A 65 7.19 24.95 -1.91
N MET A 66 6.53 24.32 -2.89
CA MET A 66 5.08 24.20 -2.93
C MET A 66 4.53 23.30 -1.80
N ALA A 67 5.16 22.15 -1.55
CA ALA A 67 4.77 21.27 -0.44
C ALA A 67 4.93 21.98 0.92
N ARG A 68 6.04 22.71 1.11
CA ARG A 68 6.27 23.52 2.33
C ARG A 68 5.25 24.65 2.48
N ALA A 69 4.91 25.35 1.39
CA ALA A 69 3.90 26.40 1.42
C ALA A 69 2.51 25.84 1.79
N GLY A 70 2.20 24.60 1.39
CA GLY A 70 0.99 23.88 1.79
C GLY A 70 1.04 23.22 3.17
N CYS A 71 2.16 23.30 3.90
CA CYS A 71 2.42 22.55 5.13
C CYS A 71 2.21 21.02 4.97
N LYS A 72 2.52 20.48 3.79
CA LYS A 72 2.38 19.06 3.46
C LYS A 72 3.73 18.41 3.16
N SER A 73 3.76 17.08 3.21
CA SER A 73 4.91 16.28 2.79
C SER A 73 4.97 16.17 1.27
N LEU A 74 6.19 16.23 0.71
CA LEU A 74 6.46 15.91 -0.68
C LEU A 74 6.76 14.41 -0.79
N ARG A 75 6.01 13.69 -1.61
CA ARG A 75 6.32 12.31 -1.99
C ARG A 75 7.37 12.34 -3.11
N CYS A 76 8.48 11.63 -2.92
CA CYS A 76 9.50 11.46 -3.97
C CYS A 76 9.49 10.01 -4.46
N VAL A 77 9.47 9.83 -5.78
CA VAL A 77 9.45 8.50 -6.42
C VAL A 77 10.55 8.45 -7.47
N GLU A 78 11.37 7.42 -7.41
CA GLU A 78 12.42 7.14 -8.41
C GLU A 78 12.03 5.87 -9.18
N LEU A 79 12.08 5.94 -10.52
CA LEU A 79 11.57 4.89 -11.41
C LEU A 79 12.52 4.66 -12.60
N PRO A 80 12.55 3.43 -13.16
CA PRO A 80 13.19 3.21 -14.44
C PRO A 80 12.49 3.99 -15.56
N VAL A 81 13.25 4.35 -16.59
CA VAL A 81 12.69 4.89 -17.83
C VAL A 81 11.80 3.82 -18.47
N PRO A 82 10.59 4.14 -18.94
CA PRO A 82 9.78 3.20 -19.68
C PRO A 82 10.52 2.62 -20.89
N ASP A 83 10.29 1.33 -21.18
CA ASP A 83 10.92 0.63 -22.32
C ASP A 83 10.46 1.17 -23.69
N ASP A 84 9.31 1.86 -23.73
CA ASP A 84 8.78 2.49 -24.93
C ASP A 84 9.56 3.77 -25.24
N ALA A 85 10.10 3.89 -26.45
CA ALA A 85 10.85 5.06 -26.88
C ALA A 85 9.98 6.32 -27.04
N GLU A 86 8.67 6.16 -27.24
CA GLU A 86 7.71 7.26 -27.37
C GLU A 86 6.88 7.46 -26.10
N TRP A 87 7.44 7.11 -24.93
CA TRP A 87 6.73 7.22 -23.65
C TRP A 87 6.31 8.66 -23.32
N SER A 88 5.19 8.77 -22.61
CA SER A 88 4.71 10.01 -22.01
C SER A 88 4.64 9.93 -20.49
N TRP A 89 4.60 11.09 -19.84
CA TRP A 89 4.37 11.16 -18.39
C TRP A 89 3.03 10.54 -17.95
N GLU A 90 2.02 10.53 -18.84
CA GLU A 90 0.76 9.81 -18.61
C GLU A 90 0.98 8.30 -18.56
N ASP A 91 1.86 7.76 -19.41
CA ASP A 91 2.24 6.35 -19.38
C ASP A 91 2.97 6.00 -18.11
N VAL A 92 3.91 6.84 -17.66
CA VAL A 92 4.63 6.66 -16.38
C VAL A 92 3.65 6.60 -15.21
N VAL A 93 2.70 7.54 -15.15
CA VAL A 93 1.68 7.56 -14.09
C VAL A 93 0.74 6.37 -14.21
N THR A 94 0.32 6.00 -15.43
CA THR A 94 -0.54 4.84 -15.66
C THR A 94 0.14 3.55 -15.27
N GLN A 95 1.43 3.39 -15.61
CA GLN A 95 2.24 2.25 -15.20
C GLN A 95 2.45 2.24 -13.69
N LEU A 96 2.69 3.38 -13.05
CA LEU A 96 2.82 3.49 -11.60
C LEU A 96 1.50 3.13 -10.89
N VAL A 97 0.37 3.62 -11.39
CA VAL A 97 -0.95 3.26 -10.88
C VAL A 97 -1.20 1.79 -11.09
N ARG A 98 -0.99 1.26 -12.29
CA ARG A 98 -1.13 -0.17 -12.57
C ARG A 98 -0.20 -1.01 -11.70
N ALA A 99 1.04 -0.60 -11.49
CA ALA A 99 2.01 -1.26 -10.60
C ALA A 99 1.58 -1.20 -9.14
N SER A 100 0.93 -0.11 -8.71
CA SER A 100 0.34 -0.01 -7.36
C SER A 100 -0.90 -0.89 -7.20
N VAL A 101 -1.63 -1.13 -8.30
CA VAL A 101 -2.80 -2.01 -8.36
C VAL A 101 -2.38 -3.48 -8.48
N THR A 102 -1.27 -3.79 -9.17
CA THR A 102 -0.75 -5.14 -9.40
C THR A 102 0.28 -5.59 -8.36
N ARG A 103 0.94 -4.67 -7.63
CA ARG A 103 1.56 -4.99 -6.33
C ARG A 103 0.43 -5.36 -5.39
N GLN A 104 0.19 -6.66 -5.25
CA GLN A 104 -0.84 -7.21 -4.39
C GLN A 104 -0.98 -6.39 -3.10
N VAL A 105 -2.11 -5.71 -2.98
CA VAL A 105 -2.56 -5.00 -1.79
C VAL A 105 -2.78 -5.97 -0.62
N ARG A 106 -2.40 -7.26 -0.73
CA ARG A 106 -2.54 -8.25 0.33
C ARG A 106 -1.24 -8.39 1.11
N GLY A 107 -1.31 -8.08 2.40
CA GLY A 107 -0.30 -8.47 3.37
C GLY A 107 -0.68 -9.78 4.05
N GLU A 108 0.34 -10.45 4.59
CA GLU A 108 0.17 -11.55 5.53
C GLU A 108 1.00 -11.30 6.78
N LEU A 109 0.47 -11.72 7.92
CA LEU A 109 1.17 -11.73 9.20
C LEU A 109 0.61 -12.84 10.10
N ILE A 110 1.31 -13.11 11.20
CA ILE A 110 0.88 -14.10 12.18
C ILE A 110 0.35 -13.37 13.41
N VAL A 111 -0.78 -13.83 13.94
CA VAL A 111 -1.35 -13.36 15.20
C VAL A 111 -1.52 -14.54 16.14
N THR A 112 -0.97 -14.42 17.34
CA THR A 112 -1.28 -15.32 18.45
C THR A 112 -2.45 -14.73 19.24
N ALA A 113 -3.53 -15.50 19.38
CA ALA A 113 -4.71 -15.14 20.14
C ALA A 113 -4.83 -16.00 21.40
N SER A 114 -5.32 -15.42 22.49
CA SER A 114 -5.59 -16.16 23.72
C SER A 114 -6.75 -15.56 24.49
N ASP A 115 -7.62 -16.43 25.03
CA ASP A 115 -8.67 -16.08 25.99
C ASP A 115 -8.16 -16.14 27.45
N HIS A 116 -6.96 -16.68 27.68
CA HIS A 116 -6.47 -17.07 29.01
C HIS A 116 -5.23 -16.28 29.45
N THR A 117 -4.99 -15.09 28.92
CA THR A 117 -3.89 -14.27 29.44
C THR A 117 -4.22 -13.83 30.88
N ARG A 118 -3.18 -13.55 31.67
CA ARG A 118 -3.32 -13.04 33.06
C ARG A 118 -4.18 -11.77 33.20
N HIS A 119 -4.45 -11.08 32.10
CA HIS A 119 -5.24 -9.84 32.05
C HIS A 119 -6.49 -9.96 31.17
N GLY A 120 -6.88 -11.18 30.79
CA GLY A 120 -8.06 -11.46 29.98
C GLY A 120 -7.73 -11.77 28.52
N ARG A 121 -8.69 -11.54 27.65
CA ARG A 121 -8.59 -11.88 26.22
C ARG A 121 -7.72 -10.89 25.46
N GLY A 122 -6.88 -11.38 24.56
CA GLY A 122 -6.06 -10.51 23.73
C GLY A 122 -5.36 -11.21 22.57
N VAL A 123 -4.70 -10.38 21.76
CA VAL A 123 -3.92 -10.80 20.61
C VAL A 123 -2.53 -10.17 20.61
N HIS A 124 -1.57 -10.94 20.12
CA HIS A 124 -0.20 -10.51 19.87
C HIS A 124 0.11 -10.65 18.38
N VAL A 125 0.64 -9.59 17.77
CA VAL A 125 1.06 -9.61 16.36
C VAL A 125 2.53 -9.99 16.30
N CYS A 126 2.82 -11.14 15.69
CA CYS A 126 4.16 -11.70 15.65
C CYS A 126 5.03 -10.99 14.59
N SER A 127 6.23 -10.60 15.00
CA SER A 127 7.28 -10.09 14.10
C SER A 127 6.88 -8.87 13.25
N ASP A 128 5.84 -8.12 13.66
CA ASP A 128 5.47 -6.87 13.02
C ASP A 128 6.30 -5.69 13.59
N PRO A 129 6.93 -4.85 12.76
CA PRO A 129 7.79 -3.76 13.21
C PRO A 129 7.10 -2.73 14.12
N LEU A 130 5.78 -2.57 14.01
CA LEU A 130 5.00 -1.61 14.79
C LEU A 130 4.27 -2.30 15.96
N LEU A 131 3.60 -3.42 15.67
CA LEU A 131 2.64 -4.04 16.58
C LEU A 131 3.25 -5.10 17.49
N SER A 132 4.48 -5.56 17.24
CA SER A 132 5.15 -6.50 18.15
C SER A 132 5.82 -5.81 19.35
N GLY A 133 6.09 -4.50 19.26
CA GLY A 133 6.79 -3.73 20.29
C GLY A 133 8.29 -4.07 20.41
N ALA A 134 9.02 -3.30 21.23
CA ALA A 134 10.49 -3.37 21.32
C ALA A 134 11.04 -4.72 21.81
N ASN A 135 10.24 -5.50 22.54
CA ASN A 135 10.59 -6.85 23.02
C ASN A 135 9.84 -7.96 22.28
N SER A 136 9.19 -7.65 21.15
CA SER A 136 8.37 -8.58 20.36
C SER A 136 7.29 -9.30 21.16
N ASN A 137 6.74 -8.66 22.21
CA ASN A 137 5.72 -9.26 23.08
C ASN A 137 4.65 -8.23 23.51
N LEU A 138 4.25 -7.34 22.60
CA LEU A 138 3.13 -6.43 22.82
C LEU A 138 1.79 -7.16 22.60
N TRP A 139 0.85 -6.97 23.53
CA TRP A 139 -0.49 -7.55 23.50
C TRP A 139 -1.55 -6.47 23.42
N PHE A 140 -2.54 -6.69 22.55
CA PHE A 140 -3.73 -5.85 22.41
C PHE A 140 -4.92 -6.53 23.08
N PRO A 141 -5.58 -5.86 24.04
CA PRO A 141 -6.77 -6.42 24.67
C PRO A 141 -7.94 -6.44 23.69
N LEU A 142 -8.69 -7.53 23.70
CA LEU A 142 -9.91 -7.72 22.92
C LEU A 142 -11.11 -7.94 23.85
N SER A 143 -12.29 -7.53 23.39
CA SER A 143 -13.54 -7.78 24.12
C SER A 143 -13.88 -9.28 24.14
N ALA A 144 -14.53 -9.76 25.19
CA ALA A 144 -15.06 -11.12 25.21
C ALA A 144 -16.22 -11.30 24.19
N ASP A 145 -16.96 -10.23 23.91
CA ASP A 145 -18.18 -10.27 23.09
C ASP A 145 -17.92 -10.20 21.57
N GLU A 146 -16.67 -9.99 21.15
CA GLU A 146 -16.30 -9.87 19.74
C GLU A 146 -15.66 -11.14 19.17
N GLY A 147 -15.81 -11.40 17.87
CA GLY A 147 -15.09 -12.47 17.20
C GLY A 147 -13.62 -12.12 16.96
N TRP A 148 -12.74 -13.13 16.87
CA TRP A 148 -11.31 -12.94 16.57
C TRP A 148 -11.07 -12.12 15.31
N HIS A 149 -11.84 -12.38 14.25
CA HIS A 149 -11.72 -11.62 13.01
C HIS A 149 -11.97 -10.12 13.21
N ALA A 150 -13.06 -9.76 13.89
CA ALA A 150 -13.41 -8.36 14.12
C ALA A 150 -12.41 -7.65 15.04
N GLY A 151 -11.94 -8.33 16.09
CA GLY A 151 -10.93 -7.79 16.99
C GLY A 151 -9.58 -7.57 16.32
N ILE A 152 -9.09 -8.57 15.57
CA ILE A 152 -7.84 -8.48 14.80
C ILE A 152 -7.94 -7.38 13.74
N GLU A 153 -9.03 -7.34 12.98
CA GLU A 153 -9.25 -6.29 11.97
C GLU A 153 -9.21 -4.90 12.59
N ARG A 154 -9.89 -4.69 13.73
CA ARG A 154 -9.87 -3.39 14.41
C ARG A 154 -8.45 -3.00 14.84
N VAL A 155 -7.68 -3.92 15.43
CA VAL A 155 -6.29 -3.62 15.81
C VAL A 155 -5.45 -3.24 14.59
N LEU A 156 -5.52 -4.00 13.50
CA LEU A 156 -4.73 -3.72 12.30
C LEU A 156 -5.15 -2.41 11.61
N THR A 157 -6.44 -2.11 11.56
CA THR A 157 -6.98 -0.91 10.91
C THR A 157 -6.73 0.36 11.73
N MET A 158 -6.93 0.32 13.06
CA MET A 158 -6.66 1.46 13.94
C MET A 158 -5.17 1.86 13.94
N ASN A 159 -4.26 0.91 13.74
CA ASN A 159 -2.83 1.16 13.68
C ASN A 159 -2.31 1.40 12.25
N GLY A 160 -3.20 1.52 11.26
CA GLY A 160 -2.83 1.83 9.87
C GLY A 160 -2.08 0.71 9.14
N VAL A 161 -2.10 -0.52 9.65
CA VAL A 161 -1.46 -1.69 9.02
C VAL A 161 -2.33 -2.25 7.90
N ALA A 162 -3.64 -2.32 8.14
CA ALA A 162 -4.62 -2.85 7.21
C ALA A 162 -5.70 -1.83 6.86
N GLU A 163 -6.25 -1.93 5.66
CA GLU A 163 -7.55 -1.36 5.28
C GLU A 163 -8.68 -2.24 5.82
N ASN A 164 -8.54 -3.57 5.69
CA ASN A 164 -9.42 -4.57 6.27
C ASN A 164 -8.74 -5.94 6.31
N VAL A 165 -9.26 -6.87 7.12
CA VAL A 165 -8.85 -8.28 7.11
C VAL A 165 -9.72 -9.03 6.10
N VAL A 166 -9.09 -9.90 5.30
CA VAL A 166 -9.76 -10.70 4.28
C VAL A 166 -10.20 -12.03 4.86
N ARG A 167 -9.28 -12.69 5.59
CA ARG A 167 -9.57 -13.95 6.27
C ARG A 167 -8.50 -14.29 7.30
N LEU A 168 -8.87 -15.19 8.20
CA LEU A 168 -7.97 -15.86 9.14
C LEU A 168 -7.84 -17.33 8.74
N GLU A 169 -6.61 -17.82 8.69
CA GLU A 169 -6.30 -19.23 8.51
C GLU A 169 -5.66 -19.75 9.81
N PRO A 170 -6.28 -20.69 10.55
CA PRO A 170 -5.68 -21.25 11.74
C PRO A 170 -4.43 -22.05 11.37
N LEU A 171 -3.29 -21.68 11.96
CA LEU A 171 -2.02 -22.37 11.78
C LEU A 171 -1.81 -23.43 12.87
N ARG A 172 -2.15 -23.06 14.10
CA ARG A 172 -2.03 -23.93 15.27
C ARG A 172 -3.15 -23.61 16.24
N ASP A 173 -3.85 -24.64 16.68
CA ASP A 173 -4.87 -24.52 17.71
C ASP A 173 -4.39 -25.28 18.95
N GLY A 174 -3.84 -24.53 19.92
CA GLY A 174 -3.35 -25.04 21.18
C GLY A 174 -4.36 -24.80 22.32
N PRO A 175 -4.20 -25.49 23.46
CA PRO A 175 -5.13 -25.37 24.57
C PRO A 175 -5.17 -23.97 25.22
N GLU A 176 -4.08 -23.20 25.12
CA GLU A 176 -3.99 -21.85 25.72
C GLU A 176 -3.89 -20.73 24.68
N TYR A 177 -3.41 -21.05 23.47
CA TYR A 177 -3.12 -20.09 22.41
C TYR A 177 -3.51 -20.67 21.04
N THR A 178 -4.08 -19.82 20.20
CA THR A 178 -4.38 -20.14 18.81
C THR A 178 -3.60 -19.17 17.91
N ASP A 179 -2.81 -19.70 16.98
CA ASP A 179 -2.07 -18.91 16.00
C ASP A 179 -2.86 -18.85 14.69
N PHE A 180 -3.05 -17.64 14.17
CA PHE A 180 -3.69 -17.36 12.90
C PHE A 180 -2.69 -16.77 11.91
N LYS A 181 -2.71 -17.27 10.68
CA LYS A 181 -2.22 -16.51 9.53
C LYS A 181 -3.33 -15.54 9.11
N VAL A 182 -3.05 -14.26 9.21
CA VAL A 182 -3.98 -13.19 8.84
C VAL A 182 -3.66 -12.76 7.42
N ILE A 183 -4.63 -12.88 6.52
CA ILE A 183 -4.55 -12.29 5.19
C ILE A 183 -5.35 -11.00 5.23
N TYR A 184 -4.72 -9.87 4.93
CA TYR A 184 -5.35 -8.54 5.04
C TYR A 184 -5.05 -7.70 3.82
N ASN A 185 -5.92 -6.73 3.53
CA ASN A 185 -5.61 -5.70 2.55
C ASN A 185 -4.79 -4.61 3.24
N ARG A 186 -3.60 -4.30 2.75
CA ARG A 186 -2.73 -3.23 3.25
C ARG A 186 -3.39 -1.88 3.01
N LYS A 187 -3.29 -1.01 4.01
CA LYS A 187 -3.61 0.40 3.83
C LYS A 187 -2.51 1.04 3.00
N ILE A 188 -2.83 1.41 1.76
CA ILE A 188 -1.93 2.23 0.95
C ILE A 188 -2.12 3.66 1.45
N CYS A 189 -1.23 4.11 2.32
CA CYS A 189 -1.26 5.50 2.77
C CYS A 189 -1.04 6.44 1.58
N ALA A 190 -2.02 7.34 1.38
CA ALA A 190 -1.88 8.56 0.58
C ALA A 190 -0.87 9.52 1.23
#